data_AF-A0A5D0NSL4-F1
#
_entry.id   AF-A0A5D0NSL4-F1
#
_cell.length_a   1.000
_cell.length_b   1.000
_cell.length_c   1.000
_cell.angle_alpha   90.00
_cell.angle_beta   90.00
_cell.angle_gamma   90.00
#
_symmetry.space_group_name_H-M   'P 1'
#
loop_
_entity.id
_entity.type
_entity.pdbx_description
1 polymer ?
#
loop_
_entity_poly.entity_id
_entity_poly.type
_entity_poly.pdbx_seq_one_letter_code
_entity_poly.pdbx_strand_id
1 'polypeptide(L)'
;MQLAYSAYSGHLKAVQVLMAFPTGQAAKTAADRLAKLSSDAVKWRQDKALTSYVYGKILSGASKNYVVVTIVTADKSAKAMAPNFHAYLQTDHTSYFELRDQTITS
;
A
#
# COMPACT_ATOMS: atom_id res chain seq x y z
N MET A 1 -1.66 8.36 8.03
CA MET A 1 -0.29 8.75 7.61
C MET A 1 -0.07 8.27 6.19
N GLN A 2 0.61 9.06 5.35
CA GLN A 2 0.96 8.68 3.98
C GLN A 2 2.48 8.73 3.80
N LEU A 3 3.10 7.63 3.38
CA LEU A 3 4.53 7.53 3.10
C LEU A 3 4.73 7.31 1.60
N ALA A 4 5.67 8.05 1.00
CA ALA A 4 5.99 7.92 -0.41
C ALA A 4 7.42 7.39 -0.58
N TYR A 5 7.58 6.36 -1.40
CA TYR A 5 8.85 5.71 -1.68
C TYR A 5 9.17 5.82 -3.16
N SER A 6 10.46 5.96 -3.47
CA SER A 6 10.98 5.95 -4.83
C SER A 6 12.18 5.01 -4.87
N ALA A 7 12.20 4.10 -5.84
CA ALA A 7 13.28 3.13 -6.03
C ALA A 7 13.65 3.03 -7.51
N TYR A 8 14.81 2.42 -7.80
CA TYR A 8 15.31 2.22 -9.16
C TYR A 8 15.32 3.54 -9.96
N SER A 9 15.98 4.57 -9.43
CA SER A 9 16.05 5.90 -10.07
C SER A 9 14.70 6.55 -10.39
N GLY A 10 13.63 6.16 -9.68
CA GLY A 10 12.28 6.67 -9.88
C GLY A 10 11.41 5.87 -10.82
N HIS A 11 11.93 4.78 -11.42
CA HIS A 11 11.15 3.84 -12.24
C HIS A 11 10.14 3.03 -11.42
N LEU A 12 10.28 3.04 -10.09
CA LEU A 12 9.32 2.52 -9.13
C LEU A 12 8.93 3.63 -8.15
N LYS A 13 7.64 3.89 -8.04
CA LYS A 13 7.08 4.78 -7.01
C LYS A 13 6.01 4.04 -6.24
N ALA A 14 6.03 4.19 -4.92
CA ALA A 14 5.00 3.66 -4.06
C ALA A 14 4.45 4.72 -3.12
N VAL A 15 3.17 4.58 -2.82
CA VAL A 15 2.48 5.33 -1.78
C VAL A 15 1.85 4.33 -0.84
N GLN A 16 2.04 4.55 0.44
CA GLN A 16 1.36 3.78 1.46
C GLN A 16 0.44 4.66 2.28
N VAL A 17 -0.77 4.17 2.55
CA VAL A 17 -1.77 4.85 3.34
C VAL A 17 -2.17 3.95 4.51
N LEU A 18 -2.13 4.51 5.71
CA LEU A 18 -2.66 3.89 6.92
C LEU A 18 -3.97 4.56 7.31
N MET A 19 -5.01 3.74 7.51
CA MET A 19 -6.30 4.15 8.06
C MET A 19 -6.57 3.38 9.35
N ALA A 20 -6.90 4.09 10.42
CA ALA A 20 -7.29 3.51 11.70
C ALA A 20 -8.81 3.44 11.80
N PHE A 21 -9.32 2.32 12.31
CA PHE A 21 -10.74 2.07 12.51
C PHE A 21 -11.01 1.69 13.97
N PRO A 22 -12.23 1.90 14.47
CA PRO A 22 -12.57 1.56 15.86
C PRO A 22 -12.62 0.05 16.12
N THR A 23 -12.84 -0.78 15.09
CA THR A 23 -12.92 -2.23 15.23
C THR A 23 -12.22 -2.95 14.07
N GLY A 24 -11.71 -4.15 14.32
CA GLY A 24 -11.13 -4.99 13.28
C GLY A 24 -12.13 -5.37 12.18
N GLN A 25 -13.41 -5.49 12.51
CA GLN A 25 -14.45 -5.74 11.51
C GLN A 25 -14.62 -4.55 10.55
N ALA A 26 -14.55 -3.32 11.05
CA ALA A 26 -14.60 -2.12 10.22
C ALA A 26 -13.35 -2.02 9.33
N ALA A 27 -12.17 -2.32 9.88
CA ALA A 27 -10.93 -2.38 9.11
C ALA A 27 -11.00 -3.44 8.00
N LYS A 28 -11.43 -4.66 8.32
CA LYS A 28 -11.60 -5.74 7.33
C LYS A 28 -12.57 -5.34 6.21
N THR A 29 -13.72 -4.78 6.57
CA THR A 29 -14.72 -4.32 5.60
C THR A 29 -14.15 -3.25 4.66
N ALA A 30 -13.36 -2.31 5.20
CA ALA A 30 -12.70 -1.31 4.39
C ALA A 30 -11.62 -1.92 3.47
N ALA A 31 -10.78 -2.82 3.99
CA ALA A 31 -9.77 -3.52 3.19
C ALA A 31 -10.40 -4.34 2.05
N ASP A 32 -11.49 -5.06 2.31
CA ASP A 32 -12.20 -5.87 1.30
C ASP A 32 -12.83 -4.99 0.20
N ARG A 33 -13.24 -3.76 0.53
CA ARG A 33 -13.72 -2.78 -0.46
C ARG A 33 -12.58 -2.23 -1.32
N LEU A 34 -11.45 -1.89 -0.69
CA LEU A 34 -10.29 -1.31 -1.37
C LEU A 34 -9.59 -2.33 -2.28
N ALA A 35 -9.53 -3.61 -1.87
CA ALA A 35 -8.95 -4.68 -2.67
C ALA A 35 -9.69 -4.92 -4.01
N LYS A 36 -10.97 -4.50 -4.08
CA LYS A 36 -11.79 -4.57 -5.30
C LYS A 36 -11.58 -3.38 -6.23
N LEU A 37 -10.91 -2.32 -5.78
CA LEU A 37 -10.60 -1.19 -6.64
C LEU A 37 -9.45 -1.54 -7.57
N SER A 38 -9.61 -1.22 -8.86
CA SER A 38 -8.48 -1.19 -9.77
C SER A 38 -7.68 0.10 -9.53
N SER A 39 -6.40 0.08 -9.90
CA SER A 39 -5.54 1.27 -9.88
C SER A 39 -6.12 2.42 -10.71
N ASP A 40 -6.77 2.10 -11.82
CA ASP A 40 -7.37 3.07 -12.74
C ASP A 40 -8.64 3.73 -12.15
N ALA A 41 -9.30 3.07 -11.20
CA ALA A 41 -10.48 3.62 -10.51
C ALA A 41 -10.14 4.69 -9.47
N VAL A 42 -8.87 4.85 -9.12
CA VAL A 42 -8.44 5.79 -8.07
C VAL A 42 -7.56 6.88 -8.69
N LYS A 43 -8.05 8.13 -8.67
CA LYS A 43 -7.26 9.31 -9.02
C LYS A 43 -6.28 9.62 -7.90
N TRP A 44 -5.06 9.10 -8.01
CA TRP A 44 -3.99 9.40 -7.06
C TRP A 44 -3.43 10.80 -7.25
N ARG A 45 -2.74 11.28 -6.22
CA ARG A 45 -1.81 12.41 -6.32
C ARG A 45 -0.75 12.11 -7.38
N GLN A 46 -0.92 12.72 -8.57
CA GLN A 46 -0.07 12.49 -9.73
C GLN A 46 1.41 12.74 -9.45
N ASP A 47 1.74 13.64 -8.51
CA ASP A 47 3.11 13.93 -8.11
C ASP A 47 3.82 12.73 -7.43
N LYS A 48 3.05 11.79 -6.87
CA LYS A 48 3.55 10.58 -6.20
C LYS A 48 3.44 9.31 -7.03
N ALA A 49 2.85 9.38 -8.22
CA ALA A 49 2.78 8.28 -9.17
C ALA A 49 3.68 8.55 -10.38
N LEU A 50 3.82 7.54 -11.25
CA LEU A 50 4.30 7.75 -12.61
C LEU A 50 3.13 8.22 -13.49
N THR A 51 3.39 9.14 -14.41
CA THR A 51 2.39 9.65 -15.36
C THR A 51 2.02 8.62 -16.42
N SER A 52 2.94 7.70 -16.74
CA SER A 52 2.71 6.54 -17.58
C SER A 52 3.38 5.33 -16.93
N TYR A 53 2.62 4.27 -16.67
CA TYR A 53 3.10 3.06 -16.04
C TYR A 53 2.48 1.82 -16.69
N VAL A 54 3.24 0.73 -16.70
CA VAL A 54 2.77 -0.58 -17.18
C VAL A 54 2.34 -1.49 -16.03
N TYR A 55 2.71 -1.12 -14.81
CA TYR A 55 2.23 -1.73 -13.59
C TYR A 55 1.72 -0.62 -12.68
N GLY A 56 0.44 -0.65 -12.36
CA GLY A 56 -0.16 0.17 -11.33
C GLY A 56 -1.12 -0.72 -10.59
N LYS A 57 -0.86 -1.05 -9.34
CA LYS A 57 -1.72 -1.94 -8.54
C LYS A 57 -1.83 -1.41 -7.12
N ILE A 58 -2.98 -1.72 -6.54
CA ILE A 58 -3.29 -1.50 -5.13
C ILE A 58 -3.25 -2.86 -4.45
N LEU A 59 -2.62 -2.92 -3.29
CA LEU A 59 -2.74 -4.03 -2.36
C LEU A 59 -3.20 -3.43 -1.04
N SER A 60 -4.27 -3.98 -0.49
CA SER A 60 -4.80 -3.56 0.80
C SER A 60 -4.96 -4.77 1.70
N GLY A 61 -4.64 -4.60 2.97
CA GLY A 61 -4.84 -5.61 4.01
C GLY A 61 -5.28 -4.97 5.31
N ALA A 62 -6.08 -5.71 6.08
CA ALA A 62 -6.41 -5.35 7.44
C ALA A 62 -5.36 -5.90 8.39
N SER A 63 -4.92 -5.08 9.34
CA SER A 63 -3.95 -5.41 10.38
C SER A 63 -4.55 -4.93 11.70
N LYS A 64 -5.11 -5.85 12.50
CA LYS A 64 -5.87 -5.50 13.72
C LYS A 64 -7.01 -4.51 13.40
N ASN A 65 -6.97 -3.33 14.01
CA ASN A 65 -7.93 -2.24 13.82
C ASN A 65 -7.52 -1.25 12.71
N TYR A 66 -6.51 -1.60 11.90
CA TYR A 66 -5.97 -0.74 10.86
C TYR A 66 -6.16 -1.36 9.48
N VAL A 67 -6.16 -0.51 8.46
CA VAL A 67 -5.97 -0.90 7.06
C VAL A 67 -4.69 -0.29 6.55
N VAL A 68 -3.82 -1.16 6.03
CA VAL A 68 -2.61 -0.78 5.30
C VAL A 68 -2.91 -0.92 3.82
N VAL A 69 -2.77 0.18 3.07
CA VAL A 69 -2.91 0.21 1.62
C VAL A 69 -1.57 0.58 1.02
N THR A 70 -1.02 -0.30 0.19
CA THR A 70 0.16 -0.02 -0.62
C THR A 70 -0.27 0.13 -2.07
N ILE A 71 0.22 1.18 -2.72
CA ILE A 71 -0.01 1.43 -4.13
C ILE A 71 1.35 1.53 -4.78
N VAL A 72 1.57 0.75 -5.83
CA VAL A 72 2.84 0.77 -6.57
C VAL A 72 2.58 1.05 -8.03
N THR A 73 3.34 2.00 -8.58
CA THR A 73 3.42 2.29 -10.01
C THR A 73 4.84 2.02 -10.52
N ALA A 74 4.95 1.41 -11.70
CA ALA A 74 6.22 1.13 -12.36
C ALA A 74 6.13 1.27 -13.88
N ASP A 75 7.16 1.83 -14.50
CA ASP A 75 7.29 1.85 -15.94
C ASP A 75 7.83 0.52 -16.51
N LYS A 76 8.06 0.49 -17.82
CA LYS A 76 8.49 -0.71 -18.54
C LYS A 76 9.83 -1.26 -18.06
N SER A 77 10.73 -0.41 -17.58
CA SER A 77 12.07 -0.81 -17.11
C SER A 77 12.02 -1.58 -15.79
N ALA A 78 11.07 -1.24 -14.91
CA ALA A 78 10.97 -1.80 -13.57
C ALA A 78 9.79 -2.76 -13.36
N LYS A 79 9.00 -3.03 -14.42
CA LYS A 79 7.80 -3.89 -14.38
C LYS A 79 8.02 -5.23 -13.68
N ALA A 80 9.11 -5.92 -13.97
CA ALA A 80 9.37 -7.26 -13.45
C ALA A 80 9.62 -7.28 -11.93
N MET A 81 10.11 -6.17 -11.37
CA MET A 81 10.43 -6.02 -9.95
C MET A 81 9.23 -5.49 -9.14
N ALA A 82 8.28 -4.81 -9.81
CA ALA A 82 7.15 -4.14 -9.17
C ALA A 82 6.28 -5.06 -8.29
N PRO A 83 5.93 -6.31 -8.69
CA PRO A 83 5.12 -7.19 -7.84
C PRO A 83 5.79 -7.53 -6.51
N ASN A 84 7.09 -7.84 -6.54
CA ASN A 84 7.85 -8.19 -5.33
C ASN A 84 8.02 -6.98 -4.42
N PHE A 85 8.32 -5.81 -4.99
CA PHE A 85 8.40 -4.55 -4.24
C PHE A 85 7.06 -4.21 -3.56
N HIS A 86 5.95 -4.40 -4.27
CA HIS A 86 4.61 -4.17 -3.77
C HIS A 86 4.24 -5.08 -2.59
N ALA A 87 4.49 -6.38 -2.72
CA ALA A 87 4.24 -7.34 -1.65
C ALA A 87 5.12 -7.05 -0.42
N TYR A 88 6.42 -6.80 -0.64
CA TYR A 88 7.37 -6.53 0.44
C TYR A 88 6.95 -5.31 1.28
N LEU A 89 6.66 -4.16 0.64
CA LEU A 89 6.26 -2.95 1.36
C LEU A 89 4.95 -3.13 2.15
N GLN A 90 4.00 -3.88 1.60
CA GLN A 90 2.75 -4.17 2.28
C GLN A 90 2.99 -5.04 3.53
N THR A 91 3.78 -6.10 3.39
CA THR A 91 4.07 -7.03 4.49
C THR A 91 4.86 -6.34 5.60
N ASP A 92 5.92 -5.62 5.24
CA ASP A 92 6.79 -4.94 6.21
C ASP A 92 5.99 -4.01 7.14
N HIS A 93 5.14 -3.14 6.58
CA HIS A 93 4.31 -2.27 7.39
C HIS A 93 3.18 -2.99 8.13
N THR A 94 2.58 -4.01 7.52
CA THR A 94 1.57 -4.83 8.21
C THR A 94 2.19 -5.44 9.48
N SER A 95 3.37 -6.04 9.36
CA SER A 95 4.10 -6.61 10.49
C SER A 95 4.50 -5.56 11.52
N TYR A 96 4.94 -4.37 11.09
CA TYR A 96 5.23 -3.26 12.00
C TYR A 96 4.04 -2.93 12.91
N PHE A 97 2.83 -2.82 12.36
CA PHE A 97 1.63 -2.51 13.15
C PHE A 97 1.18 -3.66 14.04
N GLU A 98 1.33 -4.91 13.58
CA GLU A 98 1.05 -6.09 14.40
C GLU A 98 1.98 -6.20 15.61
N LEU A 99 3.28 -5.91 15.43
CA LEU A 99 4.28 -5.97 16.49
C LEU A 99 4.18 -4.78 17.47
N ARG A 100 3.83 -3.58 16.99
CA ARG A 100 3.68 -2.39 17.85
C ARG A 100 2.59 -2.56 18.91
N ASP A 101 1.53 -3.30 18.58
CA ASP A 101 0.43 -3.60 19.50
C ASP A 101 0.90 -4.48 20.68
N GLN A 102 1.81 -5.43 20.42
CA GLN A 102 2.42 -6.26 21.47
C GLN A 102 3.32 -5.45 22.40
N THR A 103 3.90 -4.34 21.92
CA THR A 103 4.83 -3.51 22.70
C THR A 103 4.14 -2.40 23.49
N ILE A 104 2.89 -2.02 23.14
CA ILE A 104 2.12 -1.00 23.86
C ILE A 104 1.28 -1.61 25.00
N THR A 105 1.15 -2.93 25.05
CA THR A 105 0.39 -3.65 26.09
C THR A 105 1.21 -4.10 27.31
N SER A 106 2.48 -3.70 27.42
CA SER A 106 3.35 -3.94 28.58
C SER A 106 3.51 -2.71 29.48
#